data_AF-A0A2E5DAA8-F1
#
_entry.id   AF-A0A2E5DAA8-F1
#
_cell.length_a   1.000
_cell.length_b   1.000
_cell.length_c   1.000
_cell.angle_alpha   90.00
_cell.angle_beta   90.00
_cell.angle_gamma   90.00
#
_symmetry.space_group_name_H-M   'P 1'
#
loop_
_entity.id
_entity.type
_entity.pdbx_description
1 polymer ?
#
loop_
_entity_poly.entity_id
_entity_poly.type
_entity_poly.pdbx_seq_one_letter_code
_entity_poly.pdbx_strand_id
1 'polypeptide(L)'
;MGLGSTYLRTQHPRLITCDISGYGEKGPYATMKAYDLLVQAESGLVSVSGAPGEYGRVGVSVCDIATGVSAALAINEAIIGRELTGRGTAIHLSLFDVMAEWMSVPLLQYDYGGTGPNRVGLAHPSITPYGGFVTKDGATLVISIQNEREWSDLVTKVLNKPELASDPEYIDNSARMQHREQVDAIVQKVFAALGRKELERQLSDARIAFGAVNGLDELSKHPQLRRIRVASETGKIDMPAHPDASRVVRGDTRIPALGEHSDAIRVEFAGK
;
A
#
# COMPACT_ATOMS: atom_id res chain seq x y z
N MET A 1 29.09 -21.81 4.82
CA MET A 1 29.54 -20.66 5.63
C MET A 1 29.37 -20.87 7.14
N GLY A 2 28.64 -21.87 7.64
CA GLY A 2 28.49 -22.08 9.09
C GLY A 2 27.60 -21.05 9.79
N LEU A 3 26.87 -20.23 9.04
CA LEU A 3 26.01 -19.15 9.53
C LEU A 3 24.51 -19.49 9.39
N GLY A 4 24.17 -20.78 9.38
CA GLY A 4 22.78 -21.20 9.26
C GLY A 4 21.99 -20.86 10.53
N SER A 5 20.78 -20.32 10.36
CA SER A 5 19.96 -19.81 11.46
C SER A 5 19.72 -20.84 12.57
N THR A 6 19.45 -22.10 12.21
CA THR A 6 19.32 -23.20 13.18
C THR A 6 20.59 -23.40 14.00
N TYR A 7 21.75 -23.46 13.33
CA TYR A 7 23.04 -23.64 14.00
C TYR A 7 23.33 -22.47 14.97
N LEU A 8 23.12 -21.23 14.52
CA LEU A 8 23.35 -20.05 15.36
C LEU A 8 22.44 -20.01 16.59
N ARG A 9 21.16 -20.40 16.46
CA ARG A 9 20.24 -20.47 17.61
C ARG A 9 20.61 -21.58 18.60
N THR A 10 21.21 -22.68 18.16
CA THR A 10 21.75 -23.70 19.07
C THR A 10 22.88 -23.13 19.92
N GLN A 11 23.76 -22.31 19.35
CA GLN A 11 24.86 -21.67 20.08
C GLN A 11 24.40 -20.47 20.93
N HIS A 12 23.34 -19.79 20.51
CA HIS A 12 22.81 -18.60 21.16
C HIS A 12 21.29 -18.75 21.41
N PRO A 13 20.86 -19.37 22.53
CA PRO A 13 19.45 -19.69 22.78
C PRO A 13 18.50 -18.47 22.87
N ARG A 14 19.04 -17.26 23.03
CA ARG A 14 18.30 -15.99 23.03
C ARG A 14 18.24 -15.30 21.66
N LEU A 15 18.95 -15.83 20.67
CA LEU A 15 19.01 -15.27 19.32
C LEU A 15 17.67 -15.46 18.61
N ILE A 16 17.14 -14.37 18.08
CA ILE A 16 16.04 -14.38 17.13
C ILE A 16 16.66 -14.32 15.75
N THR A 17 16.24 -15.21 14.86
CA THR A 17 16.66 -15.20 13.45
C THR A 17 15.45 -14.97 12.58
N CYS A 18 15.61 -14.22 11.50
CA CYS A 18 14.58 -14.01 10.49
C CYS A 18 15.15 -14.39 9.13
N ASP A 19 14.61 -15.47 8.58
CA ASP A 19 14.96 -16.01 7.27
C ASP A 19 13.88 -15.56 6.27
N ILE A 20 14.28 -14.76 5.27
CA ILE A 20 13.38 -14.26 4.21
C ILE A 20 13.76 -14.94 2.90
N SER A 21 12.75 -15.49 2.21
CA SER A 21 12.90 -16.23 0.95
C SER A 21 11.82 -15.82 -0.06
N GLY A 22 11.90 -16.34 -1.28
CA GLY A 22 10.87 -16.13 -2.30
C GLY A 22 9.55 -16.84 -1.99
N TYR A 23 9.63 -18.16 -1.77
CA TYR A 23 8.49 -19.08 -1.67
C TYR A 23 8.54 -19.99 -0.43
N GLY A 24 9.40 -19.68 0.53
CA GLY A 24 9.63 -20.51 1.71
C GLY A 24 10.73 -21.55 1.49
N GLU A 25 11.03 -22.31 2.53
CA GLU A 25 12.12 -23.30 2.55
C GLU A 25 11.67 -24.72 2.14
N LYS A 26 10.37 -24.91 1.87
CA LYS A 26 9.76 -26.21 1.58
C LYS A 26 8.88 -26.15 0.34
N GLY A 27 8.55 -27.32 -0.20
CA GLY A 27 7.70 -27.45 -1.37
C GLY A 27 8.46 -27.27 -2.69
N PRO A 28 7.74 -27.37 -3.83
CA PRO A 28 8.35 -27.42 -5.15
C PRO A 28 9.09 -26.13 -5.54
N TYR A 29 8.75 -24.99 -4.94
CA TYR A 29 9.34 -23.68 -5.25
C TYR A 29 10.44 -23.23 -4.27
N ALA A 30 10.84 -24.08 -3.32
CA ALA A 30 11.85 -23.72 -2.32
C ALA A 30 13.20 -23.27 -2.91
N THR A 31 13.56 -23.76 -4.09
CA THR A 31 14.80 -23.40 -4.81
C THR A 31 14.58 -22.44 -5.97
N MET A 32 13.34 -21.98 -6.18
CA MET A 32 13.00 -21.09 -7.26
C MET A 32 13.54 -19.68 -6.98
N LYS A 33 14.06 -19.02 -8.02
CA LYS A 33 14.43 -17.62 -7.91
C LYS A 33 13.17 -16.77 -7.82
N ALA A 34 13.14 -15.86 -6.86
CA ALA A 34 12.08 -14.89 -6.72
C ALA A 34 12.65 -13.48 -6.85
N TYR A 35 11.90 -12.66 -7.58
CA TYR A 35 12.02 -11.21 -7.60
C TYR A 35 10.63 -10.66 -7.38
N ASP A 36 10.53 -9.47 -6.82
CA ASP A 36 9.26 -8.81 -6.49
C ASP A 36 8.20 -8.98 -7.59
N LEU A 37 8.50 -8.60 -8.83
CA LEU A 37 7.55 -8.71 -9.94
C LEU A 37 7.10 -10.16 -10.23
N LEU A 38 7.99 -11.14 -10.11
CA LEU A 38 7.62 -12.55 -10.31
C LEU A 38 6.62 -12.98 -9.24
N VAL A 39 6.83 -12.55 -7.99
CA VAL A 39 5.92 -12.86 -6.90
C VAL A 39 4.60 -12.09 -7.03
N GLN A 40 4.61 -10.83 -7.49
CA GLN A 40 3.38 -10.10 -7.81
C GLN A 40 2.52 -10.86 -8.83
N ALA A 41 3.15 -11.46 -9.84
CA ALA A 41 2.46 -12.25 -10.86
C ALA A 41 1.92 -13.57 -10.27
N GLU A 42 2.77 -14.34 -9.60
CA GLU A 42 2.40 -15.67 -9.06
C GLU A 42 1.38 -15.60 -7.93
N SER A 43 1.40 -14.55 -7.10
CA SER A 43 0.44 -14.36 -6.00
C SER A 43 -0.96 -13.93 -6.47
N GLY A 44 -1.14 -13.63 -7.76
CA GLY A 44 -2.38 -13.10 -8.30
C GLY A 44 -2.58 -11.59 -8.08
N LEU A 45 -1.64 -10.88 -7.45
CA LEU A 45 -1.76 -9.44 -7.23
C LEU A 45 -1.93 -8.66 -8.55
N VAL A 46 -1.20 -9.06 -9.60
CA VAL A 46 -1.32 -8.47 -10.95
C VAL A 46 -2.70 -8.69 -11.56
N SER A 47 -3.36 -9.82 -11.27
CA SER A 47 -4.64 -10.16 -11.90
C SER A 47 -5.81 -9.33 -11.38
N VAL A 48 -5.67 -8.74 -10.19
CA VAL A 48 -6.69 -7.92 -9.52
C VAL A 48 -6.36 -6.42 -9.50
N SER A 49 -5.14 -6.03 -9.92
CA SER A 49 -4.66 -4.66 -9.83
C SER A 49 -4.81 -3.88 -11.14
N GLY A 50 -5.26 -2.63 -11.06
CA GLY A 50 -5.28 -1.70 -12.19
C GLY A 50 -6.56 -1.73 -13.03
N ALA A 51 -6.51 -1.06 -14.18
CA ALA A 51 -7.63 -0.95 -15.12
C ALA A 51 -7.81 -2.22 -15.97
N PRO A 52 -9.00 -2.44 -16.58
CA PRO A 52 -9.16 -3.43 -17.65
C PRO A 52 -8.14 -3.23 -18.78
N GLY A 53 -7.75 -4.30 -19.48
CA GLY A 53 -6.81 -4.26 -20.60
C GLY A 53 -5.55 -5.07 -20.35
N GLU A 54 -4.37 -4.55 -20.74
CA GLU A 54 -3.09 -5.21 -20.48
C GLU A 54 -2.80 -5.32 -18.98
N TYR A 55 -2.08 -6.35 -18.56
CA TYR A 55 -1.68 -6.51 -17.17
C TYR A 55 -0.59 -5.51 -16.80
N GLY A 56 -0.75 -4.89 -15.63
CA GLY A 56 0.22 -3.96 -15.06
C GLY A 56 0.62 -4.38 -13.65
N ARG A 57 1.91 -4.27 -13.33
CA ARG A 57 2.39 -4.48 -11.97
C ARG A 57 2.06 -3.30 -11.07
N VAL A 58 2.09 -3.52 -9.76
CA VAL A 58 2.19 -2.42 -8.80
C VAL A 58 3.56 -1.75 -8.98
N GLY A 59 3.55 -0.42 -9.09
CA GLY A 59 4.72 0.37 -9.53
C GLY A 59 5.89 0.47 -8.54
N VAL A 60 5.77 -0.15 -7.37
CA VAL A 60 6.82 -0.25 -6.34
C VAL A 60 7.12 -1.73 -6.06
N SER A 61 8.24 -2.00 -5.40
CA SER A 61 8.57 -3.35 -4.93
C SER A 61 7.68 -3.75 -3.74
N VAL A 62 6.39 -3.94 -4.01
CA VAL A 62 5.35 -4.13 -2.99
C VAL A 62 5.55 -5.42 -2.20
N CYS A 63 6.01 -6.50 -2.84
CA CYS A 63 6.31 -7.77 -2.17
C CYS A 63 7.51 -7.58 -1.23
N ASP A 64 8.59 -6.97 -1.72
CA ASP A 64 9.80 -6.73 -0.91
C ASP A 64 9.49 -5.84 0.31
N ILE A 65 8.76 -4.74 0.08
CA ILE A 65 8.39 -3.78 1.14
C ILE A 65 7.47 -4.44 2.17
N ALA A 66 6.42 -5.14 1.70
CA ALA A 66 5.48 -5.82 2.58
C ALA A 66 6.19 -6.88 3.43
N THR A 67 7.03 -7.72 2.82
CA THR A 67 7.78 -8.74 3.56
C THR A 67 8.75 -8.12 4.56
N GLY A 68 9.40 -7.00 4.23
CA GLY A 68 10.24 -6.26 5.17
C GLY A 68 9.46 -5.73 6.38
N VAL A 69 8.25 -5.20 6.16
CA VAL A 69 7.35 -4.74 7.24
C VAL A 69 6.86 -5.93 8.08
N SER A 70 6.43 -7.02 7.46
CA SER A 70 6.02 -8.25 8.17
C SER A 70 7.18 -8.84 8.99
N ALA A 71 8.40 -8.82 8.47
CA ALA A 71 9.59 -9.23 9.20
C ALA A 71 9.85 -8.36 10.42
N ALA A 72 9.76 -7.03 10.29
CA ALA A 72 9.92 -6.13 11.42
C ALA A 72 8.85 -6.38 12.51
N LEU A 73 7.60 -6.62 12.13
CA LEU A 73 6.52 -6.96 13.05
C LEU A 73 6.79 -8.29 13.77
N ALA A 74 7.12 -9.35 13.03
CA ALA A 74 7.43 -10.67 13.58
C ALA A 74 8.65 -10.63 14.51
N ILE A 75 9.68 -9.85 14.19
CA ILE A 75 10.85 -9.65 15.05
C ILE A 75 10.44 -8.94 16.34
N ASN A 76 9.61 -7.91 16.28
CA ASN A 76 9.12 -7.22 17.48
C ASN A 76 8.28 -8.15 18.37
N GLU A 77 7.39 -8.95 17.77
CA GLU A 77 6.63 -9.99 18.48
C GLU A 77 7.56 -11.00 19.16
N ALA A 78 8.58 -11.49 18.42
CA ALA A 78 9.57 -12.41 18.95
C ALA A 78 10.40 -11.80 20.10
N ILE A 79 10.71 -10.49 20.05
CA ILE A 79 11.38 -9.80 21.15
C ILE A 79 10.48 -9.80 22.40
N ILE A 80 9.19 -9.47 22.26
CA ILE A 80 8.23 -9.50 23.37
C ILE A 80 8.12 -10.93 23.94
N GLY A 81 7.95 -11.94 23.06
CA GLY A 81 7.89 -13.34 23.46
C GLY A 81 9.16 -13.84 24.14
N ARG A 82 10.33 -13.35 23.72
CA ARG A 82 11.61 -13.66 24.37
C ARG A 82 11.71 -13.11 25.79
N GLU A 83 11.12 -11.94 26.07
CA GLU A 83 11.11 -11.41 27.44
C GLU A 83 10.27 -12.27 28.40
N LEU A 84 9.23 -12.93 27.88
CA LEU A 84 8.41 -13.86 28.67
C LEU A 84 9.06 -15.23 28.85
N THR A 85 9.70 -15.75 27.80
CA THR A 85 10.20 -17.14 27.75
C THR A 85 11.68 -17.28 28.06
N GLY A 86 12.42 -16.17 27.99
CA GLY A 86 13.88 -16.15 28.04
C GLY A 86 14.57 -16.71 26.80
N ARG A 87 13.84 -17.11 25.74
CA ARG A 87 14.36 -17.80 24.54
C ARG A 87 14.04 -17.02 23.27
N GLY A 88 14.98 -17.03 22.33
CA GLY A 88 14.75 -16.53 20.97
C GLY A 88 13.92 -17.53 20.15
N THR A 89 13.44 -17.09 18.99
CA THR A 89 12.67 -17.93 18.07
C THR A 89 13.17 -17.79 16.63
N ALA A 90 12.79 -18.75 15.81
CA ALA A 90 12.97 -18.70 14.37
C ALA A 90 11.77 -18.02 13.72
N ILE A 91 12.01 -17.06 12.83
CA ILE A 91 11.00 -16.45 11.97
C ILE A 91 11.36 -16.86 10.55
N HIS A 92 10.40 -17.43 9.84
CA HIS A 92 10.53 -17.81 8.44
C HIS A 92 9.43 -17.09 7.66
N LEU A 93 9.82 -16.25 6.71
CA LEU A 93 8.90 -15.51 5.86
C LEU A 93 9.24 -15.74 4.40
N SER A 94 8.21 -15.71 3.56
CA SER A 94 8.39 -15.69 2.13
C SER A 94 7.64 -14.51 1.51
N LEU A 95 8.17 -13.99 0.40
CA LEU A 95 7.49 -12.96 -0.37
C LEU A 95 6.11 -13.45 -0.81
N PHE A 96 6.01 -14.71 -1.24
CA PHE A 96 4.77 -15.32 -1.67
C PHE A 96 3.73 -15.41 -0.54
N ASP A 97 4.10 -15.92 0.64
CA ASP A 97 3.16 -16.07 1.76
C ASP A 97 2.61 -14.71 2.20
N VAL A 98 3.45 -13.67 2.22
CA VAL A 98 3.02 -12.31 2.57
C VAL A 98 2.05 -11.75 1.53
N MET A 99 2.27 -12.00 0.24
CA MET A 99 1.32 -11.58 -0.79
C MET A 99 0.04 -12.41 -0.79
N ALA A 100 0.12 -13.72 -0.50
CA ALA A 100 -1.06 -14.57 -0.34
C ALA A 100 -1.92 -14.09 0.84
N GLU A 101 -1.30 -13.69 1.95
CA GLU A 101 -1.99 -13.05 3.08
C GLU A 101 -2.70 -11.76 2.65
N TRP A 102 -2.03 -10.87 1.92
CA TRP A 102 -2.66 -9.63 1.43
C TRP A 102 -3.79 -9.89 0.43
N MET A 103 -3.70 -10.99 -0.32
CA MET A 103 -4.71 -11.47 -1.26
C MET A 103 -5.86 -12.23 -0.60
N SER A 104 -5.93 -12.29 0.74
CA SER A 104 -6.98 -13.04 1.46
C SER A 104 -8.40 -12.70 1.00
N VAL A 105 -8.74 -11.42 0.82
CA VAL A 105 -10.10 -11.04 0.38
C VAL A 105 -10.40 -11.54 -1.05
N PRO A 106 -9.60 -11.22 -2.08
CA PRO A 106 -9.78 -11.79 -3.42
C PRO A 106 -9.80 -13.32 -3.45
N LEU A 107 -8.91 -13.97 -2.68
CA LEU A 107 -8.79 -15.41 -2.63
C LEU A 107 -10.04 -16.06 -2.03
N LEU A 108 -10.52 -15.55 -0.89
CA LEU A 108 -11.73 -16.06 -0.25
C LEU A 108 -12.99 -15.82 -1.11
N GLN A 109 -13.06 -14.68 -1.81
CA GLN A 109 -14.15 -14.44 -2.77
C GLN A 109 -14.17 -15.49 -3.89
N TYR A 110 -12.99 -15.85 -4.41
CA TYR A 110 -12.88 -16.90 -5.43
C TYR A 110 -13.22 -18.28 -4.86
N ASP A 111 -12.59 -18.69 -3.76
CA ASP A 111 -12.74 -20.03 -3.18
C ASP A 111 -14.16 -20.33 -2.71
N TYR A 112 -14.87 -19.33 -2.17
CA TYR A 112 -16.22 -19.50 -1.60
C TYR A 112 -17.35 -18.91 -2.44
N GLY A 113 -17.04 -17.98 -3.36
CA GLY A 113 -18.01 -17.33 -4.24
C GLY A 113 -17.89 -17.73 -5.71
N GLY A 114 -16.88 -18.54 -6.07
CA GLY A 114 -16.64 -19.04 -7.43
C GLY A 114 -16.07 -18.02 -8.41
N THR A 115 -15.97 -16.75 -8.02
CA THR A 115 -15.41 -15.67 -8.84
C THR A 115 -14.63 -14.68 -7.97
N GLY A 116 -13.49 -14.22 -8.48
CA GLY A 116 -12.67 -13.21 -7.82
C GLY A 116 -12.96 -11.79 -8.36
N PRO A 117 -12.39 -10.75 -7.73
CA PRO A 117 -12.57 -9.39 -8.18
C PRO A 117 -11.91 -9.16 -9.55
N ASN A 118 -12.57 -8.37 -10.39
CA ASN A 118 -12.04 -7.94 -11.68
C ASN A 118 -11.21 -6.67 -11.54
N ARG A 119 -10.25 -6.46 -12.46
CA ARG A 119 -9.57 -5.17 -12.65
C ARG A 119 -10.56 -4.13 -13.13
N VAL A 120 -10.87 -3.15 -12.28
CA VAL A 120 -11.86 -2.08 -12.56
C VAL A 120 -11.23 -0.69 -12.55
N GLY A 121 -9.90 -0.59 -12.43
CA GLY A 121 -9.21 0.70 -12.36
C GLY A 121 -9.44 1.37 -11.01
N LEU A 122 -9.86 2.64 -11.03
CA LEU A 122 -10.09 3.42 -9.82
C LEU A 122 -11.50 3.22 -9.24
N ALA A 123 -12.38 2.52 -9.96
CA ALA A 123 -13.75 2.27 -9.55
C ALA A 123 -13.82 1.32 -8.34
N HIS A 124 -14.60 1.68 -7.32
CA HIS A 124 -14.91 0.76 -6.24
C HIS A 124 -15.85 -0.35 -6.75
N PRO A 125 -15.66 -1.63 -6.38
CA PRO A 125 -16.43 -2.74 -6.95
C PRO A 125 -17.91 -2.75 -6.53
N SER A 126 -18.24 -2.19 -5.37
CA SER A 126 -19.59 -2.30 -4.78
C SER A 126 -20.27 -0.99 -4.40
N ILE A 127 -19.65 0.15 -4.73
CA ILE A 127 -20.16 1.49 -4.36
C ILE A 127 -20.02 2.45 -5.55
N THR A 128 -21.06 3.25 -5.82
CA THR A 128 -21.02 4.33 -6.83
C THR A 128 -21.83 5.57 -6.39
N PRO A 129 -21.34 6.80 -6.69
CA PRO A 129 -20.05 7.09 -7.32
C PRO A 129 -18.88 7.01 -6.34
N TYR A 130 -18.00 6.04 -6.58
CA TYR A 130 -16.72 5.88 -5.91
C TYR A 130 -15.72 5.47 -6.99
N GLY A 131 -14.93 6.42 -7.44
CA GLY A 131 -14.05 6.25 -8.58
C GLY A 131 -13.34 7.53 -9.00
N GLY A 132 -12.49 7.41 -10.02
CA GLY A 132 -11.76 8.51 -10.62
C GLY A 132 -12.54 9.19 -11.74
N PHE A 133 -12.56 10.52 -11.73
CA PHE A 133 -13.23 11.38 -12.70
C PHE A 133 -12.26 12.45 -13.20
N VAL A 134 -12.26 12.66 -14.52
CA VAL A 134 -11.32 13.58 -15.18
C VAL A 134 -11.85 15.00 -15.17
N THR A 135 -11.01 15.94 -14.76
CA THR A 135 -11.32 17.38 -14.71
C THR A 135 -11.06 18.05 -16.06
N LYS A 136 -11.54 19.28 -16.24
CA LYS A 136 -11.34 20.07 -17.47
C LYS A 136 -9.87 20.23 -17.87
N ASP A 137 -8.99 20.36 -16.88
CA ASP A 137 -7.54 20.52 -17.04
C ASP A 137 -6.78 19.18 -17.09
N GLY A 138 -7.49 18.05 -17.19
CA GLY A 138 -6.92 16.73 -17.42
C GLY A 138 -6.40 16.02 -16.17
N ALA A 139 -6.62 16.56 -14.97
CA ALA A 139 -6.33 15.85 -13.73
C ALA A 139 -7.42 14.83 -13.42
N THR A 140 -7.09 13.78 -12.67
CA THR A 140 -8.09 12.82 -12.18
C THR A 140 -8.30 13.02 -10.70
N LEU A 141 -9.52 13.38 -10.30
CA LEU A 141 -9.95 13.40 -8.91
C LEU A 141 -10.72 12.11 -8.60
N VAL A 142 -10.45 11.52 -7.45
CA VAL A 142 -11.17 10.36 -6.93
C VAL A 142 -12.12 10.85 -5.86
N ILE A 143 -13.40 10.50 -5.94
CA ILE A 143 -14.38 10.74 -4.88
C ILE A 143 -14.84 9.43 -4.29
N SER A 144 -15.35 9.47 -3.06
CA SER A 144 -15.93 8.31 -2.38
C SER A 144 -17.26 8.68 -1.75
N ILE A 145 -18.37 8.40 -2.44
CA ILE A 145 -19.72 8.57 -1.89
C ILE A 145 -20.17 7.25 -1.31
N GLN A 146 -20.25 7.17 0.01
CA GLN A 146 -20.49 5.92 0.74
C GLN A 146 -21.91 5.80 1.29
N ASN A 147 -22.67 6.90 1.34
CA ASN A 147 -24.03 6.92 1.89
C ASN A 147 -24.91 7.97 1.21
N GLU A 148 -26.21 7.91 1.50
CA GLU A 148 -27.24 8.73 0.87
C GLU A 148 -27.13 10.21 1.23
N ARG A 149 -26.56 10.54 2.40
CA ARG A 149 -26.30 11.92 2.79
C ARG A 149 -25.21 12.53 1.90
N GLU A 150 -24.11 11.81 1.71
CA GLU A 150 -23.04 12.23 0.81
C GLU A 150 -23.50 12.29 -0.65
N TRP A 151 -24.37 11.37 -1.08
CA TRP A 151 -24.99 11.45 -2.41
C TRP A 151 -25.82 12.72 -2.56
N SER A 152 -26.70 13.00 -1.59
CA SER A 152 -27.51 14.22 -1.57
C SER A 152 -26.64 15.48 -1.60
N ASP A 153 -25.58 15.52 -0.78
CA ASP A 153 -24.63 16.64 -0.75
C ASP A 153 -23.90 16.80 -2.10
N LEU A 154 -23.45 15.70 -2.72
CA LEU A 154 -22.80 15.74 -4.02
C LEU A 154 -23.74 16.30 -5.09
N VAL A 155 -24.94 15.75 -5.23
CA VAL A 155 -25.86 16.14 -6.30
C VAL A 155 -26.38 17.56 -6.11
N THR A 156 -26.64 17.98 -4.87
CA THR A 156 -27.16 19.33 -4.58
C THR A 156 -26.08 20.41 -4.66
N LYS A 157 -24.90 20.18 -4.08
CA LYS A 157 -23.88 21.23 -3.87
C LYS A 157 -22.81 21.27 -4.95
N VAL A 158 -22.55 20.16 -5.64
CA VAL A 158 -21.47 20.05 -6.62
C VAL A 158 -22.03 19.85 -8.02
N LEU A 159 -22.95 18.90 -8.20
CA LEU A 159 -23.49 18.59 -9.53
C LEU A 159 -24.60 19.55 -9.97
N ASN A 160 -25.18 20.33 -9.04
CA ASN A 160 -26.33 21.21 -9.26
C ASN A 160 -27.54 20.47 -9.86
N LYS A 161 -27.81 19.28 -9.33
CA LYS A 161 -28.87 18.34 -9.72
C LYS A 161 -29.63 17.81 -8.49
N PRO A 162 -30.25 18.69 -7.68
CA PRO A 162 -30.91 18.31 -6.45
C PRO A 162 -32.02 17.26 -6.66
N GLU A 163 -32.62 17.18 -7.85
CA GLU A 163 -33.64 16.20 -8.21
C GLU A 163 -33.17 14.75 -8.05
N LEU A 164 -31.87 14.49 -8.24
CA LEU A 164 -31.29 13.14 -8.18
C LEU A 164 -31.17 12.60 -6.75
N ALA A 165 -31.30 13.45 -5.73
CA ALA A 165 -31.22 13.01 -4.33
C ALA A 165 -32.44 12.16 -3.93
N SER A 166 -33.59 12.37 -4.57
CA SER A 166 -34.85 11.69 -4.30
C SER A 166 -35.33 10.79 -5.45
N ASP A 167 -34.54 10.70 -6.52
CA ASP A 167 -34.87 9.88 -7.69
C ASP A 167 -34.79 8.39 -7.32
N PRO A 168 -35.85 7.60 -7.52
CA PRO A 168 -35.86 6.16 -7.24
C PRO A 168 -34.73 5.37 -7.93
N GLU A 169 -34.22 5.84 -9.08
CA GLU A 169 -33.10 5.20 -9.78
C GLU A 169 -31.75 5.41 -9.09
N TYR A 170 -31.64 6.42 -8.21
CA TYR A 170 -30.38 6.82 -7.56
C TYR A 170 -30.45 6.97 -6.03
N ILE A 171 -31.61 6.67 -5.43
CA ILE A 171 -31.93 6.98 -4.03
C ILE A 171 -30.99 6.31 -3.02
N ASP A 172 -30.52 5.10 -3.32
CA ASP A 172 -29.60 4.34 -2.47
C ASP A 172 -28.45 3.72 -3.29
N ASN A 173 -27.45 3.17 -2.60
CA ASN A 173 -26.29 2.58 -3.28
C ASN A 173 -26.67 1.42 -4.21
N SER A 174 -27.69 0.61 -3.87
CA SER A 174 -28.12 -0.51 -4.70
C SER A 174 -28.69 -0.01 -6.04
N ALA A 175 -29.56 0.99 -5.98
CA ALA A 175 -30.14 1.64 -7.15
C ALA A 175 -29.05 2.30 -8.01
N ARG A 176 -28.11 3.03 -7.37
CA ARG A 176 -26.98 3.64 -8.08
C ARG A 176 -26.06 2.60 -8.72
N MET A 177 -25.83 1.46 -8.08
CA MET A 177 -25.02 0.36 -8.64
C MET A 177 -25.68 -0.28 -9.86
N GLN A 178 -27.01 -0.39 -9.89
CA GLN A 178 -27.74 -0.87 -11.08
C GLN A 178 -27.63 0.11 -12.25
N HIS A 179 -27.48 1.40 -11.97
CA HIS A 179 -27.36 2.49 -12.95
C HIS A 179 -25.97 3.13 -12.95
N ARG A 180 -24.93 2.33 -12.68
CA ARG A 180 -23.57 2.84 -12.47
C ARG A 180 -23.07 3.70 -13.62
N GLU A 181 -23.21 3.20 -14.85
CA GLU A 181 -22.70 3.91 -16.03
C GLU A 181 -23.36 5.29 -16.18
N GLN A 182 -24.65 5.40 -15.89
CA GLN A 182 -25.39 6.66 -15.90
C GLN A 182 -24.92 7.59 -14.78
N VAL A 183 -24.80 7.08 -13.55
CA VAL A 183 -24.33 7.85 -12.38
C VAL A 183 -22.92 8.39 -12.62
N ASP A 184 -22.00 7.53 -13.03
CA ASP A 184 -20.60 7.90 -13.31
C ASP A 184 -20.54 8.91 -14.48
N ALA A 185 -21.38 8.77 -15.52
CA ALA A 185 -21.46 9.73 -16.61
C ALA A 185 -21.98 11.12 -16.18
N ILE A 186 -22.94 11.18 -15.26
CA ILE A 186 -23.46 12.43 -14.69
C ILE A 186 -22.34 13.17 -13.94
N VAL A 187 -21.61 12.45 -13.08
CA VAL A 187 -20.48 13.02 -12.32
C VAL A 187 -19.38 13.47 -13.28
N GLN A 188 -19.00 12.62 -14.23
CA GLN A 188 -17.94 12.90 -15.20
C GLN A 188 -18.27 14.13 -16.06
N LYS A 189 -19.52 14.33 -16.45
CA LYS A 189 -19.94 15.51 -17.24
C LYS A 189 -19.69 16.81 -16.48
N VAL A 190 -19.99 16.85 -15.18
CA VAL A 190 -19.75 18.04 -14.35
C VAL A 190 -18.25 18.23 -14.11
N PHE A 191 -17.53 17.16 -13.79
CA PHE A 191 -16.09 17.23 -13.52
C PHE A 191 -15.30 17.70 -14.75
N ALA A 192 -15.65 17.23 -15.95
CA ALA A 192 -15.01 17.64 -17.20
C ALA A 192 -15.23 19.13 -17.55
N ALA A 193 -16.20 19.81 -16.92
CA ALA A 193 -16.46 21.23 -17.13
C ALA A 193 -15.67 22.14 -16.17
N LEU A 194 -15.08 21.60 -15.09
CA LEU A 194 -14.43 22.36 -14.03
C LEU A 194 -12.94 21.98 -13.90
N GLY A 195 -12.09 22.97 -13.61
CA GLY A 195 -10.67 22.72 -13.35
C GLY A 195 -10.46 22.12 -11.95
N ARG A 196 -9.35 21.40 -11.77
CA ARG A 196 -9.01 20.67 -10.52
C ARG A 196 -9.22 21.52 -9.26
N LYS A 197 -8.60 22.70 -9.19
CA LYS A 197 -8.64 23.56 -7.98
C LYS A 197 -10.05 23.99 -7.59
N GLU A 198 -10.90 24.26 -8.57
CA GLU A 198 -12.28 24.68 -8.32
C GLU A 198 -13.13 23.49 -7.83
N LEU A 199 -12.93 22.30 -8.41
CA LEU A 199 -13.58 21.08 -7.93
C LEU A 199 -13.14 20.70 -6.52
N GLU A 200 -11.84 20.73 -6.22
CA GLU A 200 -11.32 20.44 -4.88
C GLU A 200 -11.98 21.37 -3.84
N ARG A 201 -12.13 22.66 -4.16
CA ARG A 201 -12.84 23.62 -3.31
C ARG A 201 -14.31 23.26 -3.13
N GLN A 202 -15.05 23.00 -4.22
CA GLN A 202 -16.47 22.64 -4.14
C GLN A 202 -16.71 21.34 -3.36
N LEU A 203 -15.85 20.33 -3.57
CA LEU A 203 -15.91 19.06 -2.85
C LEU A 203 -15.60 19.25 -1.36
N SER A 204 -14.60 20.06 -1.01
CA SER A 204 -14.31 20.45 0.38
C SER A 204 -15.48 21.18 1.03
N ASP A 205 -16.06 22.18 0.36
CA ASP A 205 -17.19 22.96 0.88
C ASP A 205 -18.43 22.07 1.08
N ALA A 206 -18.64 21.09 0.20
CA ALA A 206 -19.68 20.08 0.32
C ALA A 206 -19.37 18.97 1.33
N ARG A 207 -18.15 18.95 1.92
CA ARG A 207 -17.63 17.89 2.80
C ARG A 207 -17.62 16.49 2.16
N ILE A 208 -17.43 16.44 0.84
CA ILE A 208 -17.24 15.20 0.12
C ILE A 208 -15.78 14.76 0.25
N ALA A 209 -15.57 13.50 0.60
CA ALA A 209 -14.22 12.93 0.62
C ALA A 209 -13.69 12.78 -0.81
N PHE A 210 -12.49 13.31 -1.05
CA PHE A 210 -11.81 13.20 -2.33
C PHE A 210 -10.29 13.08 -2.18
N GLY A 211 -9.66 12.60 -3.25
CA GLY A 211 -8.22 12.62 -3.46
C GLY A 211 -7.90 12.90 -4.92
N ALA A 212 -6.62 13.02 -5.25
CA ALA A 212 -6.16 13.21 -6.62
C ALA A 212 -5.19 12.10 -7.02
N VAL A 213 -5.25 11.68 -8.28
CA VAL A 213 -4.21 10.84 -8.88
C VAL A 213 -3.00 11.73 -9.16
N ASN A 214 -2.05 11.72 -8.23
CA ASN A 214 -0.85 12.56 -8.29
C ASN A 214 0.30 11.84 -9.00
N GLY A 215 1.07 12.59 -9.78
CA GLY A 215 2.39 12.18 -10.25
C GLY A 215 3.48 12.45 -9.21
N LEU A 216 4.74 12.20 -9.59
CA LEU A 216 5.89 12.41 -8.71
C LEU A 216 6.14 13.90 -8.41
N ASP A 217 5.80 14.81 -9.34
CA ASP A 217 5.95 16.25 -9.11
C ASP A 217 4.98 16.72 -8.02
N GLU A 218 3.70 16.33 -8.11
CA GLU A 218 2.69 16.63 -7.12
C GLU A 218 3.02 15.98 -5.77
N LEU A 219 3.46 14.71 -5.75
CA LEU A 219 3.91 14.06 -4.52
C LEU A 219 5.08 14.82 -3.89
N SER A 220 6.08 15.21 -4.68
CA SER A 220 7.27 15.91 -4.21
C SER A 220 6.96 17.28 -3.58
N LYS A 221 5.86 17.91 -4.00
CA LYS A 221 5.38 19.20 -3.51
C LYS A 221 4.19 19.08 -2.57
N HIS A 222 3.75 17.87 -2.23
CA HIS A 222 2.55 17.65 -1.45
C HIS A 222 2.70 18.26 -0.06
N PRO A 223 1.73 19.07 0.42
CA PRO A 223 1.87 19.80 1.68
C PRO A 223 2.00 18.89 2.91
N GLN A 224 1.51 17.65 2.82
CA GLN A 224 1.65 16.64 3.89
C GLN A 224 2.90 15.75 3.76
N LEU A 225 3.73 15.90 2.71
CA LEU A 225 4.95 15.11 2.58
C LEU A 225 6.00 15.63 3.58
N ARG A 226 6.23 14.87 4.64
CA ARG A 226 7.34 15.10 5.57
C ARG A 226 8.63 14.53 4.99
N ARG A 227 9.72 15.27 5.12
CA ARG A 227 11.06 14.84 4.70
C ARG A 227 12.06 14.90 5.85
N ILE A 228 13.02 13.99 5.84
CA ILE A 228 14.22 14.04 6.69
C ILE A 228 15.44 14.16 5.81
N ARG A 229 16.46 14.84 6.32
CA ARG A 229 17.75 14.97 5.66
C ARG A 229 18.70 13.88 6.16
N VAL A 230 19.25 13.11 5.24
CA VAL A 230 20.16 12.00 5.52
C VAL A 230 21.47 12.25 4.81
N ALA A 231 22.59 12.11 5.52
CA ALA A 231 23.91 12.16 4.91
C ALA A 231 24.25 10.84 4.22
N SER A 232 24.91 10.89 3.07
CA SER A 232 25.48 9.75 2.35
C SER A 232 26.89 10.09 1.86
N GLU A 233 27.58 9.11 1.27
CA GLU A 233 28.87 9.33 0.60
C GLU A 233 28.78 10.38 -0.52
N THR A 234 27.61 10.51 -1.17
CA THR A 234 27.40 11.41 -2.31
C THR A 234 26.83 12.78 -1.92
N GLY A 235 26.66 13.05 -0.62
CA GLY A 235 26.15 14.32 -0.11
C GLY A 235 24.92 14.14 0.80
N LYS A 236 24.15 15.22 0.98
CA LYS A 236 22.91 15.17 1.78
C LYS A 236 21.72 14.96 0.86
N ILE A 237 20.86 14.01 1.20
CA ILE A 237 19.62 13.73 0.47
C ILE A 237 18.41 13.97 1.37
N ASP A 238 17.34 14.53 0.80
CA ASP A 238 16.05 14.64 1.47
C ASP A 238 15.16 13.48 1.05
N MET A 239 14.79 12.63 2.00
CA MET A 239 13.96 11.46 1.76
C MET A 239 12.64 11.54 2.54
N PRO A 240 11.58 10.81 2.12
CA PRO A 240 10.37 10.69 2.92
C PRO A 240 10.69 10.30 4.36
N ALA A 241 10.11 11.03 5.31
CA ALA A 241 10.27 10.73 6.71
C ALA A 241 9.57 9.40 7.07
N HIS A 242 10.00 8.79 8.17
CA HIS A 242 9.30 7.64 8.73
C HIS A 242 7.80 7.96 8.98
N PRO A 243 6.85 7.04 8.75
CA PRO A 243 5.42 7.29 8.88
C PRO A 243 5.01 7.76 10.29
N ASP A 244 5.60 7.19 11.34
CA ASP A 244 5.45 7.70 12.70
C ASP A 244 6.14 9.07 12.84
N ALA A 245 5.32 10.12 12.97
CA ALA A 245 5.77 11.50 13.13
C ALA A 245 6.41 11.78 14.50
N SER A 246 6.15 10.93 15.50
CA SER A 246 6.76 11.05 16.83
C SER A 246 8.15 10.41 16.91
N ARG A 247 8.56 9.67 15.87
CA ARG A 247 9.84 8.98 15.84
C ARG A 247 11.00 9.98 15.92
N VAL A 248 11.67 10.00 17.07
CA VAL A 248 12.89 10.76 17.28
C VAL A 248 14.06 9.97 16.69
N VAL A 249 14.65 10.48 15.61
CA VAL A 249 15.92 9.93 15.12
C VAL A 249 17.04 10.47 16.02
N ARG A 250 17.70 9.56 16.76
CA ARG A 250 18.82 9.91 17.64
C ARG A 250 20.12 9.79 16.85
N GLY A 251 21.02 10.78 16.98
CA GLY A 251 22.31 10.83 16.29
C GLY A 251 22.23 11.41 14.86
N ASP A 252 23.38 11.45 14.18
CA ASP A 252 23.45 11.86 12.78
C ASP A 252 22.89 10.75 11.89
N THR A 253 21.74 11.00 11.26
CA THR A 253 21.14 10.04 10.30
C THR A 253 22.02 9.99 9.07
N ARG A 254 22.84 8.95 8.95
CA ARG A 254 23.80 8.79 7.86
C ARG A 254 23.76 7.37 7.30
N ILE A 255 23.83 7.26 5.97
CA ILE A 255 24.08 6.02 5.26
C ILE A 255 25.59 5.73 5.37
N PRO A 256 25.99 4.60 5.98
CA PRO A 256 27.40 4.27 6.15
C PRO A 256 28.08 3.97 4.81
N ALA A 257 29.34 4.36 4.70
CA ALA A 257 30.23 3.99 3.63
C ALA A 257 30.54 2.48 3.64
N LEU A 258 30.95 1.93 2.50
CA LEU A 258 31.36 0.52 2.43
C LEU A 258 32.55 0.28 3.37
N GLY A 259 32.34 -0.54 4.40
CA GLY A 259 33.36 -0.87 5.39
C GLY A 259 33.62 0.19 6.47
N GLU A 260 32.82 1.26 6.54
CA GLU A 260 33.02 2.37 7.50
C GLU A 260 33.22 1.92 8.94
N HIS A 261 32.47 0.88 9.36
CA HIS A 261 32.48 0.37 10.72
C HIS A 261 33.28 -0.93 10.89
N SER A 262 33.99 -1.42 9.86
CA SER A 262 34.61 -2.75 9.89
C SER A 262 35.62 -2.91 11.02
N ASP A 263 36.52 -1.95 11.23
CA ASP A 263 37.54 -2.05 12.27
C ASP A 263 36.96 -1.87 13.67
N ALA A 264 35.97 -0.98 13.83
CA ALA A 264 35.26 -0.82 15.10
C ALA A 264 34.54 -2.11 15.53
N ILE A 265 33.83 -2.76 14.61
CA ILE A 265 33.17 -4.05 14.85
C ILE A 265 34.20 -5.13 15.18
N ARG A 266 35.33 -5.20 14.45
CA ARG A 266 36.39 -6.19 14.77
C ARG A 266 36.92 -6.00 16.18
N VAL A 267 37.16 -4.77 16.61
CA VAL A 267 37.63 -4.47 17.98
C VAL A 267 36.57 -4.85 19.02
N GLU A 268 35.29 -4.52 18.79
CA GLU A 268 34.20 -4.85 19.71
C GLU A 268 34.06 -6.36 19.97
N PHE A 269 34.32 -7.18 18.96
CA PHE A 269 34.17 -8.63 19.01
C PHE A 269 35.50 -9.42 19.10
N ALA A 270 36.66 -8.76 19.19
CA ALA A 270 37.99 -9.41 19.18
C ALA A 270 38.28 -10.31 20.40
N GLY A 271 37.47 -10.27 21.46
CA GLY A 271 37.71 -10.99 22.71
C GLY A 271 36.49 -11.72 23.28
N LYS A 272 35.48 -12.00 22.45
CA LYS A 272 34.29 -12.79 22.82
C LYS A 272 34.36 -14.21 22.24
#